data_AF-A0A8T4T2Z7-F1
#
_entry.id   AF-A0A8T4T2Z7-F1
#
_cell.length_a   1.000
_cell.length_b   1.000
_cell.length_c   1.000
_cell.angle_alpha   90.00
_cell.angle_beta   90.00
_cell.angle_gamma   90.00
#
_symmetry.space_group_name_H-M   'P 1'
#
loop_
_entity.id
_entity.type
_entity.pdbx_description
1 polymer ?
#
loop_
_entity_poly.entity_id
_entity_poly.type
_entity_poly.pdbx_seq_one_letter_code
_entity_poly.pdbx_strand_id
1 'polypeptide(L)'
;MRDYPWLKEKLDEIWIKYFPDIPRENKVLITFKGRWKNKFGHIQQLPSKNTWIAVNKLFQDERVPEYIVNLTIAHELAHYSHGFQSPLEQKYSHPHKGGVVNKELKKRGFSEELEKEKIWLKEEWLNIYHSYFKKRI
;
A
#
# COMPACT_ATOMS: atom_id res chain seq x y z
N MET A 1 -12.62 -13.02 5.54
CA MET A 1 -13.17 -11.75 5.02
C MET A 1 -12.27 -10.59 5.40
N ARG A 2 -11.76 -9.86 4.41
CA ARG A 2 -10.92 -8.68 4.63
C ARG A 2 -11.77 -7.44 4.85
N ASP A 3 -11.90 -7.05 6.10
CA ASP A 3 -12.67 -5.90 6.55
C ASP A 3 -11.75 -4.79 7.10
N TYR A 4 -12.36 -3.74 7.68
CA TYR A 4 -11.62 -2.61 8.22
C TYR A 4 -10.74 -2.97 9.43
N PRO A 5 -11.23 -3.72 10.44
CA PRO A 5 -10.39 -4.25 11.52
C PRO A 5 -9.17 -5.02 11.00
N TRP A 6 -9.38 -5.98 10.09
CA TRP A 6 -8.28 -6.76 9.50
C TRP A 6 -7.24 -5.86 8.81
N LEU A 7 -7.67 -4.86 8.04
CA LEU A 7 -6.76 -3.97 7.34
C LEU A 7 -5.93 -3.11 8.29
N LYS A 8 -6.53 -2.68 9.41
CA LYS A 8 -5.83 -1.94 10.47
C LYS A 8 -4.80 -2.81 11.16
N GLU A 9 -5.14 -4.06 11.48
CA GLU A 9 -4.20 -5.04 12.04
C GLU A 9 -3.02 -5.26 11.09
N LYS A 10 -3.25 -5.39 9.78
CA LYS A 10 -2.18 -5.52 8.78
C LYS A 10 -1.25 -4.31 8.75
N LEU A 11 -1.80 -3.09 8.84
CA LEU A 11 -0.97 -1.88 8.97
C LEU A 11 -0.06 -1.95 10.19
N ASP A 12 -0.61 -2.36 11.34
CA ASP A 12 0.14 -2.46 12.58
C ASP A 12 1.22 -3.55 12.54
N GLU A 13 0.89 -4.74 12.03
CA GLU A 13 1.83 -5.84 11.80
C GLU A 13 2.99 -5.41 10.91
N ILE A 14 2.70 -4.81 9.76
CA ILE A 14 3.71 -4.43 8.77
C ILE A 14 4.61 -3.33 9.33
N TRP A 15 4.04 -2.34 10.03
CA TRP A 15 4.82 -1.28 10.63
C TRP A 15 5.77 -1.83 11.70
N ILE A 16 5.26 -2.63 12.65
CA ILE A 16 6.06 -3.17 13.76
C ILE A 16 7.18 -4.06 13.21
N LYS A 17 6.87 -4.90 12.23
CA LYS A 17 7.82 -5.88 11.69
C LYS A 17 8.88 -5.25 10.79
N TYR A 18 8.47 -4.34 9.90
CA TYR A 18 9.34 -3.87 8.82
C TYR A 18 9.78 -2.42 8.95
N PHE A 19 9.05 -1.58 9.70
CA PHE A 19 9.36 -0.17 9.93
C PHE A 19 9.52 0.19 11.43
N PRO A 20 10.19 -0.63 12.28
CA PRO A 20 10.27 -0.38 13.72
C PRO A 20 11.06 0.89 14.08
N ASP A 21 11.95 1.34 13.19
CA ASP A 21 12.76 2.56 13.29
C ASP A 21 12.01 3.82 12.87
N ILE A 22 10.82 3.71 12.27
CA ILE A 22 10.07 4.86 11.77
C ILE A 22 9.03 5.31 12.80
N PRO A 23 9.15 6.53 13.36
CA PRO A 23 8.23 7.01 14.37
C PRO A 23 6.84 7.31 13.79
N ARG A 24 5.80 6.99 14.56
CA ARG A 24 4.41 7.35 14.28
C ARG A 24 4.09 8.72 14.90
N GLU A 25 4.58 9.79 14.29
CA GLU A 25 4.41 11.17 14.79
C GLU A 25 2.99 11.74 14.63
N ASN A 26 2.16 11.13 13.79
CA ASN A 26 0.75 11.46 13.67
C ASN A 26 -0.12 10.19 13.61
N LYS A 27 -1.45 10.37 13.63
CA LYS A 27 -2.36 9.24 13.41
C LYS A 27 -2.30 8.83 11.95
N VAL A 28 -2.00 7.55 11.70
CA VAL A 28 -2.07 6.94 10.37
C VAL A 28 -3.35 6.11 10.27
N LEU A 29 -4.26 6.57 9.41
CA LEU A 29 -5.52 5.91 9.12
C LEU A 29 -5.36 5.05 7.86
N ILE A 30 -6.03 3.91 7.80
CA ILE A 30 -6.05 3.06 6.59
C ILE A 30 -7.46 2.63 6.24
N THR A 31 -7.85 2.68 4.97
CA THR A 31 -9.17 2.21 4.52
C THR A 31 -9.11 1.55 3.15
N PHE A 32 -10.06 0.64 2.88
CA PHE A 32 -10.38 0.25 1.52
C PHE A 32 -11.16 1.35 0.81
N LYS A 33 -10.69 1.83 -0.34
CA LYS A 33 -11.36 2.86 -1.13
C LYS A 33 -11.14 2.64 -2.62
N GLY A 34 -12.17 3.01 -3.38
CA GLY A 34 -12.13 2.99 -4.85
C GLY A 34 -11.99 1.60 -5.44
N ARG A 35 -12.38 1.44 -6.70
CA ARG A 35 -12.12 0.22 -7.46
C ARG A 35 -11.32 0.63 -8.68
N TRP A 36 -10.03 0.86 -8.48
CA TRP A 36 -9.16 1.44 -9.50
C TRP A 36 -8.53 0.34 -10.35
N LYS A 37 -8.32 0.60 -11.64
CA LYS A 37 -7.58 -0.32 -12.53
C LYS A 37 -6.08 -0.17 -12.38
N ASN A 38 -5.61 1.07 -12.29
CA ASN A 38 -4.18 1.42 -12.46
C ASN A 38 -3.53 1.92 -11.15
N LYS A 39 -4.15 1.63 -9.99
CA LYS A 39 -3.67 2.11 -8.68
C LYS A 39 -4.03 1.11 -7.59
N PHE A 40 -3.05 0.71 -6.79
CA PHE A 40 -3.22 -0.26 -5.70
C PHE A 40 -3.35 0.41 -4.34
N GLY A 41 -2.58 1.46 -4.11
CA GLY A 41 -2.69 2.31 -2.95
C GLY A 41 -2.43 3.77 -3.27
N HIS A 42 -2.70 4.63 -2.30
CA HIS A 42 -2.05 5.93 -2.20
C HIS A 42 -2.07 6.42 -0.76
N ILE A 43 -1.11 7.28 -0.43
CA ILE A 43 -1.04 8.02 0.81
C ILE A 43 -1.39 9.49 0.59
N GLN A 44 -2.02 10.11 1.59
CA GLN A 44 -2.36 11.52 1.59
C GLN A 44 -2.31 12.08 3.02
N GLN A 45 -1.80 13.31 3.17
CA GLN A 45 -1.96 14.07 4.40
C GLN A 45 -3.33 14.77 4.39
N LEU A 46 -4.11 14.57 5.44
CA LEU A 46 -5.42 15.17 5.63
C LEU A 46 -5.30 16.61 6.14
N PRO A 47 -6.36 17.44 6.02
CA PRO A 47 -6.38 18.78 6.62
C PRO A 47 -6.10 18.78 8.13
N SER A 48 -6.47 17.70 8.83
CA SER A 48 -6.20 17.48 10.26
C SER A 48 -4.74 17.12 10.57
N LYS A 49 -3.85 17.15 9.58
CA LYS A 49 -2.43 16.74 9.66
C LYS A 49 -2.20 15.25 9.97
N ASN A 50 -3.26 14.46 10.08
CA ASN A 50 -3.17 13.01 10.08
C ASN A 50 -2.88 12.48 8.68
N THR A 51 -2.24 11.33 8.62
CA THR A 51 -1.97 10.65 7.35
C THR A 51 -3.03 9.60 7.10
N TRP A 52 -3.45 9.47 5.85
CA TRP A 52 -4.43 8.49 5.43
C TRP A 52 -3.89 7.67 4.25
N ILE A 53 -3.92 6.36 4.41
CA ILE A 53 -3.57 5.36 3.41
C ILE A 53 -4.87 4.79 2.85
N ALA A 54 -5.02 4.85 1.54
CA ALA A 54 -6.11 4.21 0.84
C ALA A 54 -5.58 2.98 0.12
N VAL A 55 -6.18 1.81 0.39
CA VAL A 55 -5.92 0.57 -0.34
C VAL A 55 -7.08 0.31 -1.29
N ASN A 56 -6.82 -0.20 -2.49
CA ASN A 56 -7.84 -0.50 -3.49
C ASN A 56 -8.91 -1.44 -2.91
N LYS A 57 -10.19 -1.06 -3.01
CA LYS A 57 -11.30 -1.83 -2.45
C LYS A 57 -11.43 -3.23 -3.04
N LEU A 58 -10.91 -3.46 -4.25
CA LEU A 58 -10.88 -4.80 -4.86
C LEU A 58 -10.00 -5.77 -4.07
N PHE A 59 -9.10 -5.30 -3.21
CA PHE A 59 -8.25 -6.17 -2.39
C PHE A 59 -9.01 -6.84 -1.24
N GLN A 60 -10.29 -6.48 -1.04
CA GLN A 60 -11.19 -7.25 -0.18
C GLN A 60 -11.52 -8.63 -0.76
N ASP A 61 -11.36 -8.82 -2.07
CA ASP A 61 -11.47 -10.12 -2.72
C ASP A 61 -10.30 -11.03 -2.32
N GLU A 62 -10.61 -12.22 -1.81
CA GLU A 62 -9.60 -13.18 -1.34
C GLU A 62 -8.78 -13.80 -2.49
N ARG A 63 -9.23 -13.65 -3.75
CA ARG A 63 -8.43 -13.96 -4.95
C ARG A 63 -7.21 -13.04 -5.09
N VAL A 64 -7.24 -11.85 -4.49
CA VAL A 64 -6.05 -11.01 -4.38
C VAL A 64 -5.14 -11.63 -3.31
N PRO A 65 -3.90 -12.03 -3.61
CA PRO A 65 -3.02 -12.61 -2.61
C PRO A 65 -2.71 -11.65 -1.47
N GLU A 66 -2.56 -12.17 -0.24
CA GLU A 66 -2.29 -11.32 0.92
C GLU A 66 -0.97 -10.55 0.78
N TYR A 67 0.06 -11.14 0.16
CA TYR A 67 1.33 -10.46 -0.05
C TYR A 67 1.20 -9.20 -0.91
N ILE A 68 0.21 -9.11 -1.81
CA ILE A 68 -0.08 -7.89 -2.59
C ILE A 68 -0.61 -6.78 -1.68
N VAL A 69 -1.48 -7.13 -0.73
CA VAL A 69 -1.98 -6.17 0.27
C VAL A 69 -0.83 -5.70 1.15
N ASN A 70 0.00 -6.64 1.63
CA ASN A 70 1.13 -6.31 2.49
C ASN A 70 2.16 -5.43 1.77
N LEU A 71 2.50 -5.76 0.52
CA LEU A 71 3.40 -4.97 -0.31
C LEU A 71 2.86 -3.57 -0.57
N THR A 72 1.54 -3.44 -0.83
CA THR A 72 0.89 -2.15 -1.04
C THR A 72 0.97 -1.29 0.23
N ILE A 73 0.67 -1.85 1.40
CA ILE A 73 0.78 -1.12 2.67
C ILE A 73 2.24 -0.70 2.91
N ALA A 74 3.19 -1.61 2.72
CA ALA A 74 4.61 -1.32 2.87
C ALA A 74 5.09 -0.23 1.90
N HIS A 75 4.54 -0.17 0.68
CA HIS A 75 4.84 0.88 -0.30
C HIS A 75 4.41 2.25 0.20
N GLU A 76 3.18 2.36 0.74
CA GLU A 76 2.70 3.61 1.32
C GLU A 76 3.47 3.98 2.60
N LEU A 77 3.89 3.00 3.41
CA LEU A 77 4.76 3.25 4.55
C LEU A 77 6.17 3.70 4.15
N ALA A 78 6.70 3.22 3.03
CA ALA A 78 7.95 3.73 2.48
C ALA A 78 7.82 5.22 2.11
N HIS A 79 6.71 5.63 1.49
CA HIS A 79 6.42 7.05 1.27
C HIS A 79 6.41 7.85 2.57
N TYR A 80 5.67 7.36 3.58
CA TYR A 80 5.62 7.99 4.90
C TYR A 80 7.03 8.13 5.49
N SER A 81 7.82 7.06 5.49
CA SER A 81 9.18 7.02 6.06
C SER A 81 10.18 7.96 5.37
N HIS A 82 9.87 8.38 4.15
CA HIS A 82 10.66 9.31 3.35
C HIS A 82 10.17 10.76 3.49
N GLY A 83 9.18 11.02 4.34
CA GLY A 83 8.61 12.35 4.57
C GLY A 83 7.43 12.70 3.66
N PHE A 84 7.05 11.84 2.72
CA PHE A 84 5.95 12.14 1.81
C PHE A 84 4.60 11.95 2.49
N GLN A 85 3.75 12.98 2.43
CA GLN A 85 2.40 12.95 3.03
C GLN A 85 2.42 12.61 4.53
N SER A 86 3.49 13.00 5.21
CA SER A 86 3.79 12.71 6.61
C SER A 86 4.32 13.98 7.30
N PRO A 87 4.39 14.01 8.65
CA PRO A 87 5.07 15.08 9.37
C PRO A 87 6.60 14.96 9.37
N LEU A 88 7.15 13.82 8.92
CA LEU A 88 8.60 13.57 8.93
C LEU A 88 9.33 14.47 7.93
N GLU A 89 10.60 14.74 8.20
CA GLU A 89 11.47 15.44 7.26
C GLU A 89 11.58 14.69 5.93
N GLN A 90 11.47 15.44 4.84
CA GLN A 90 11.49 14.89 3.49
C GLN A 90 12.92 14.50 3.07
N LYS A 91 13.18 13.19 2.97
CA LYS A 91 14.51 12.64 2.64
C LYS A 91 14.88 12.75 1.16
N TYR A 92 13.88 12.88 0.28
CA TYR A 92 14.06 12.92 -1.17
C TYR A 92 13.16 13.97 -1.80
N SER A 93 13.62 14.66 -2.84
CA SER A 93 12.79 15.67 -3.53
C SER A 93 11.53 15.08 -4.20
N HIS A 94 11.59 13.83 -4.67
CA HIS A 94 10.49 13.18 -5.38
C HIS A 94 10.32 11.71 -4.97
N PRO A 95 9.07 11.24 -4.79
CA PRO A 95 8.77 9.96 -4.16
C PRO A 95 9.24 8.71 -4.91
N HIS A 96 9.40 8.77 -6.23
CA HIS A 96 9.82 7.61 -7.02
C HIS A 96 11.10 7.84 -7.83
N LYS A 97 11.70 9.04 -7.73
CA LYS A 97 12.90 9.37 -8.51
C LYS A 97 14.04 8.45 -8.09
N GLY A 98 14.68 7.79 -9.06
CA GLY A 98 15.76 6.84 -8.80
C GLY A 98 15.32 5.55 -8.07
N GLY A 99 14.02 5.26 -8.03
CA GLY A 99 13.46 4.05 -7.44
C GLY A 99 13.59 3.97 -5.91
N VAL A 100 13.63 5.12 -5.21
CA VAL A 100 13.88 5.18 -3.76
C VAL A 100 12.90 4.34 -2.95
N VAL A 101 11.61 4.33 -3.30
CA VAL A 101 10.62 3.47 -2.64
C VAL A 101 10.91 1.99 -2.87
N ASN A 102 11.21 1.58 -4.10
CA ASN A 102 11.54 0.18 -4.37
C ASN A 102 12.84 -0.24 -3.66
N LYS A 103 13.82 0.66 -3.55
CA LYS A 103 15.05 0.40 -2.79
C LYS A 103 14.77 0.26 -1.31
N GLU A 104 13.91 1.11 -0.74
CA GLU A 104 13.44 0.98 0.64
C GLU A 104 12.75 -0.36 0.85
N LEU A 105 11.77 -0.72 0.01
CA LEU A 105 11.05 -2.00 0.10
C LEU A 105 12.00 -3.20 0.04
N LYS A 106 12.97 -3.20 -0.87
CA LYS A 106 13.99 -4.26 -0.97
C LYS A 106 14.84 -4.35 0.30
N LYS A 107 15.30 -3.21 0.83
CA LYS A 107 16.04 -3.14 2.11
C LYS A 107 15.21 -3.67 3.28
N ARG A 108 13.89 -3.48 3.22
CA ARG A 108 12.90 -3.92 4.23
C ARG A 108 12.49 -5.39 4.06
N GLY A 109 13.03 -6.11 3.07
CA GLY A 109 12.78 -7.54 2.88
C GLY A 109 11.71 -7.90 1.84
N PHE A 110 11.13 -6.93 1.14
CA PHE A 110 10.05 -7.17 0.15
C PHE A 110 10.56 -7.48 -1.26
N SER A 111 11.79 -7.96 -1.40
CA SER A 111 12.39 -8.20 -2.72
C SER A 111 11.65 -9.29 -3.51
N GLU A 112 11.22 -10.36 -2.83
CA GLU A 112 10.52 -11.46 -3.47
C GLU A 112 9.08 -11.09 -3.84
N GLU A 113 8.39 -10.37 -2.95
CA GLU A 113 7.02 -9.89 -3.15
C GLU A 113 6.94 -8.92 -4.34
N LEU A 114 7.94 -8.06 -4.53
CA LEU A 114 8.03 -7.18 -5.69
C LEU A 114 8.12 -7.95 -7.01
N GLU A 115 8.83 -9.08 -7.06
CA GLU A 115 8.90 -9.90 -8.28
C GLU A 115 7.60 -10.70 -8.48
N LYS A 116 7.02 -11.25 -7.41
CA LYS A 116 5.72 -11.92 -7.44
C LYS A 116 4.59 -10.99 -7.90
N GLU A 117 4.61 -9.74 -7.45
CA GLU A 117 3.63 -8.72 -7.86
C GLU A 117 3.63 -8.50 -9.37
N LYS A 118 4.80 -8.40 -10.01
CA LYS A 118 4.90 -8.20 -11.47
C LYS A 118 4.25 -9.34 -12.25
N ILE A 119 4.45 -10.58 -11.79
CA ILE A 119 3.88 -11.77 -12.41
C ILE A 119 2.35 -11.75 -12.24
N TRP A 120 1.89 -11.59 -10.99
CA TRP A 120 0.46 -11.56 -10.67
C TRP A 120 -0.29 -10.43 -11.38
N LEU A 121 0.32 -9.26 -11.52
CA LEU A 121 -0.22 -8.13 -12.27
C LEU A 121 -0.55 -8.48 -13.73
N LYS A 122 0.34 -9.24 -14.36
CA LYS A 122 0.21 -9.63 -15.77
C LYS A 122 -0.84 -10.73 -15.95
N GLU A 123 -0.92 -11.65 -15.01
CA GLU A 123 -1.70 -12.89 -15.15
C GLU A 123 -3.12 -12.75 -14.60
N GLU A 124 -3.29 -12.11 -13.45
CA GLU A 124 -4.51 -12.23 -12.63
C GLU A 124 -5.24 -10.91 -12.43
N TRP A 125 -4.52 -9.80 -12.28
CA TRP A 125 -5.13 -8.53 -11.84
C TRP A 125 -6.25 -8.05 -12.79
N LEU A 126 -6.01 -8.07 -14.10
CA LEU A 126 -7.01 -7.64 -15.08
C LEU A 126 -8.26 -8.52 -15.06
N ASN A 127 -8.11 -9.81 -14.80
CA ASN A 127 -9.22 -10.75 -14.69
C ASN A 127 -10.09 -10.44 -13.47
N ILE A 128 -9.45 -10.23 -12.32
CA ILE A 128 -10.13 -9.82 -11.08
C ILE A 128 -10.84 -8.49 -11.31
N TYR A 129 -10.14 -7.46 -11.80
CA TYR A 129 -10.73 -6.16 -12.08
C TYR A 129 -11.95 -6.28 -13.00
N HIS A 130 -11.82 -6.92 -14.17
CA HIS A 130 -12.94 -7.05 -15.10
C HIS A 130 -14.12 -7.84 -14.53
N SER A 131 -13.91 -8.79 -13.62
CA SER A 131 -14.99 -9.55 -12.98
C SER A 131 -15.95 -8.67 -12.17
N TYR A 132 -15.49 -7.54 -11.64
CA TYR A 132 -16.30 -6.56 -10.91
C TYR A 132 -16.99 -5.52 -11.79
N PHE A 133 -16.62 -5.43 -13.07
CA PHE A 133 -17.11 -4.39 -14.00
C PHE A 133 -17.74 -4.94 -15.28
N LYS A 134 -17.73 -6.26 -15.49
CA LYS A 134 -18.56 -6.89 -16.54
C LYS A 134 -20.03 -6.67 -16.18
N LYS A 135 -20.72 -5.85 -16.97
CA LYS A 135 -22.19 -5.81 -16.99
C LYS A 135 -22.70 -7.24 -17.22
N ARG A 136 -23.64 -7.70 -16.39
CA ARG A 136 -24.57 -8.75 -16.80
C ARG A 136 -25.26 -8.20 -18.06
N ILE A 137 -25.01 -8.84 -19.20
CA ILE A 137 -25.85 -8.70 -20.40
C ILE A 137 -27.17 -9.38 -20.09
#